data_AF-A0A8H8CQ97-F1
#
_entry.id   AF-A0A8H8CQ97-F1
#
_cell.length_a   1.000
_cell.length_b   1.000
_cell.length_c   1.000
_cell.angle_alpha   90.00
_cell.angle_beta   90.00
_cell.angle_gamma   90.00
#
_symmetry.space_group_name_H-M   'P 1'
#
loop_
_entity.id
_entity.type
_entity.pdbx_description
1 polymer ?
#
loop_
_entity_poly.entity_id
_entity_poly.type
_entity_poly.pdbx_seq_one_letter_code
_entity_poly.pdbx_strand_id
1 'polypeptide(L)'
;MLNTFQAIRKATVLFARRLLFRDHQLIEPPEIERTSHVPITLQSLPVEILLHVFSFLELQPYLISHGVCKDWKRLLPLTELHPIRGRMLDLYRRIMSTPNFEKALPWTLDNMQPFDRQTYIDGLLRLYPVIPAEFRMWILEWPNCLAIRCTWPSLPVFRSRCHDCQRRPGVNWLGYAPTNPHLYAVVYRRGTPDVKVIPALLIWRETSITDWLIFDQDEPDLFGRVYVNDFIDGATSAVIPYPGQDPWYINEPYPDWIAYMEYLWECTASALEVNPLLQLPDEPLVLPIVVCYNMAWDTTLPTFPWAQRDDVLRLARNPQNH
;
A
#
# COMPACT_ATOMS: atom_id res chain seq x y z
N MET A 1 -4.29 -22.98 -27.25
CA MET A 1 -4.56 -22.75 -25.82
C MET A 1 -3.57 -23.41 -24.85
N LEU A 2 -2.80 -24.44 -25.24
CA LEU A 2 -1.82 -25.10 -24.35
C LEU A 2 -0.50 -24.30 -24.12
N ASN A 3 -0.14 -23.39 -25.04
CA ASN A 3 1.11 -22.61 -24.98
C ASN A 3 1.07 -21.45 -23.97
N THR A 4 -0.10 -20.86 -23.72
CA THR A 4 -0.25 -19.73 -22.79
C THR A 4 -0.07 -20.18 -21.33
N PHE A 5 -0.55 -21.37 -20.99
CA PHE A 5 -0.42 -21.94 -19.64
C PHE A 5 1.03 -22.33 -19.28
N GLN A 6 1.81 -22.78 -20.27
CA GLN A 6 3.25 -23.04 -20.08
C GLN A 6 4.07 -21.75 -19.99
N ALA A 7 3.66 -20.69 -20.71
CA ALA A 7 4.29 -19.38 -20.63
C ALA A 7 4.08 -18.72 -19.25
N ILE A 8 2.85 -18.78 -18.73
CA ILE A 8 2.52 -18.29 -17.37
C ILE A 8 3.33 -19.08 -16.32
N ARG A 9 3.38 -20.41 -16.42
CA ARG A 9 4.15 -21.23 -15.48
C ARG A 9 5.66 -20.93 -15.53
N LYS A 10 6.24 -20.69 -16.72
CA LYS A 10 7.64 -20.27 -16.85
C LYS A 10 7.87 -18.85 -16.31
N ALA A 11 6.95 -17.93 -16.56
CA ALA A 11 7.02 -16.56 -16.04
C ALA A 11 6.92 -16.54 -14.51
N THR A 12 6.00 -17.28 -13.90
CA THR A 12 5.88 -17.42 -12.44
C THR A 12 7.11 -18.08 -11.82
N VAL A 13 7.73 -19.07 -12.49
CA VAL A 13 8.98 -19.71 -12.02
C VAL A 13 10.18 -18.78 -12.15
N LEU A 14 10.30 -18.02 -13.25
CA LEU A 14 11.36 -17.02 -13.43
C LEU A 14 11.18 -15.84 -12.47
N PHE A 15 9.94 -15.44 -12.23
CA PHE A 15 9.55 -14.43 -11.26
C PHE A 15 9.85 -14.88 -9.83
N ALA A 16 9.46 -16.09 -9.43
CA ALA A 16 9.80 -16.66 -8.13
C ALA A 16 11.32 -16.82 -7.95
N ARG A 17 12.06 -17.24 -9.00
CA ARG A 17 13.53 -17.27 -8.98
C ARG A 17 14.12 -15.88 -8.77
N ARG A 18 13.66 -14.86 -9.49
CA ARG A 18 14.14 -13.49 -9.32
C ARG A 18 13.74 -12.88 -7.97
N LEU A 19 12.59 -13.27 -7.41
CA LEU A 19 12.12 -12.83 -6.11
C LEU A 19 12.93 -13.45 -4.96
N LEU A 20 13.30 -14.73 -5.09
CA LEU A 20 14.01 -15.50 -4.07
C LEU A 20 15.52 -15.23 -4.02
N PHE A 21 16.13 -14.87 -5.16
CA PHE A 21 17.59 -14.79 -5.28
C PHE A 21 18.07 -13.35 -5.51
N ARG A 22 17.64 -12.35 -4.73
CA ARG A 22 18.28 -11.02 -4.71
C ARG A 22 19.81 -11.20 -4.68
N ASP A 23 20.49 -10.98 -5.81
CA ASP A 23 21.89 -11.31 -6.11
C ASP A 23 22.85 -11.26 -4.91
N HIS A 24 22.98 -12.33 -4.15
CA HIS A 24 24.07 -12.56 -3.21
C HIS A 24 24.35 -14.07 -3.20
N GLN A 25 25.38 -14.46 -3.97
CA GLN A 25 26.17 -15.69 -3.89
C GLN A 25 25.46 -16.95 -3.36
N LEU A 26 25.35 -17.96 -4.25
CA LEU A 26 25.15 -19.37 -3.88
C LEU A 26 25.99 -19.70 -2.64
N ILE A 27 25.33 -19.80 -1.49
CA ILE A 27 25.93 -20.37 -0.29
C ILE A 27 26.32 -21.78 -0.69
N GLU A 28 27.62 -22.06 -0.76
CA GLU A 28 28.12 -23.41 -0.99
C GLU A 28 27.45 -24.33 0.05
N PRO A 29 26.90 -25.48 -0.39
CA PRO A 29 26.25 -26.39 0.52
C PRO A 29 27.28 -26.77 1.61
N PRO A 30 26.89 -26.77 2.89
CA PRO A 30 27.80 -27.19 3.95
C PRO A 30 28.31 -28.59 3.63
N GLU A 31 29.63 -28.81 3.77
CA GLU A 31 30.20 -30.15 3.67
C GLU A 31 29.58 -31.01 4.78
N ILE A 32 28.59 -31.82 4.42
CA ILE A 32 27.95 -32.74 5.34
C ILE A 32 28.88 -33.93 5.52
N GLU A 33 29.57 -33.98 6.66
CA GLU A 33 30.20 -35.20 7.16
C GLU A 33 29.13 -36.31 7.23
N ARG A 34 29.40 -37.41 6.53
CA ARG A 34 28.49 -38.55 6.37
C ARG A 34 28.27 -39.27 7.71
N THR A 35 27.30 -38.81 8.48
CA THR A 35 26.65 -39.62 9.53
C THR A 35 25.36 -40.22 8.94
N SER A 36 25.12 -41.51 9.18
CA SER A 36 24.05 -42.32 8.56
C SER A 36 22.63 -41.99 9.03
N HIS A 37 22.40 -40.78 9.55
CA HIS A 37 21.07 -40.34 9.96
C HIS A 37 20.31 -39.79 8.76
N VAL A 38 19.16 -40.41 8.46
CA VAL A 38 18.21 -39.83 7.49
C VAL A 38 17.80 -38.46 8.06
N PRO A 39 18.13 -37.35 7.38
CA PRO A 39 17.77 -36.03 7.87
C PRO A 39 16.26 -35.94 7.98
N ILE A 40 15.77 -35.51 9.14
CA ILE A 40 14.36 -35.19 9.35
C ILE A 40 14.03 -34.04 8.39
N THR A 41 13.29 -34.34 7.33
CA THR A 41 12.84 -33.32 6.39
C THR A 41 11.54 -32.71 6.92
N LEU A 42 11.22 -31.48 6.51
CA LEU A 42 9.95 -30.84 6.86
C LEU A 42 8.74 -31.73 6.49
N GLN A 43 8.88 -32.53 5.42
CA GLN A 43 7.88 -33.47 4.92
C GLN A 43 7.61 -34.66 5.86
N SER A 44 8.50 -34.90 6.82
CA SER A 44 8.35 -35.96 7.82
C SER A 44 7.61 -35.52 9.09
N LEU A 45 7.29 -34.22 9.22
CA LEU A 45 6.52 -33.69 10.34
C LEU A 45 5.03 -34.07 10.23
N PRO A 46 4.34 -34.27 11.37
CA PRO A 46 2.88 -34.38 11.40
C PRO A 46 2.21 -33.15 10.76
N VAL A 47 1.05 -33.36 10.15
CA VAL A 47 0.34 -32.32 9.41
C VAL A 47 -0.05 -31.14 10.28
N GLU A 48 -0.41 -31.39 11.54
CA GLU A 48 -0.79 -30.38 12.53
C GLU A 48 0.38 -29.44 12.83
N ILE A 49 1.60 -29.98 12.93
CA ILE A 49 2.82 -29.19 13.13
C ILE A 49 3.13 -28.36 11.89
N LEU A 50 2.94 -28.92 10.69
CA LEU A 50 3.11 -28.17 9.43
C LEU A 50 2.12 -27.02 9.33
N LEU A 51 0.85 -27.22 9.67
CA LEU A 51 -0.16 -26.17 9.68
C LEU A 51 0.15 -25.10 10.72
N HIS A 52 0.61 -25.49 11.91
CA HIS A 52 1.04 -24.53 12.93
C HIS A 52 2.24 -23.70 12.45
N VAL A 53 3.26 -24.34 11.85
CA VAL A 53 4.40 -23.63 11.26
C VAL A 53 3.94 -22.66 10.17
N PHE A 54 3.02 -23.10 9.31
CA PHE A 54 2.46 -22.24 8.29
C PHE A 54 1.82 -21.00 8.90
N SER A 55 1.02 -21.10 9.97
CA SER A 55 0.34 -19.95 10.59
C SER A 55 1.25 -18.76 10.97
N PHE A 56 2.54 -19.01 11.23
CA PHE A 56 3.53 -17.97 11.56
C PHE A 56 4.28 -17.38 10.36
N LEU A 57 4.12 -17.96 9.17
CA LEU A 57 4.77 -17.44 7.98
C LEU A 57 4.27 -16.02 7.66
N GLU A 58 5.17 -15.22 7.12
CA GLU A 58 4.83 -13.95 6.45
C GLU A 58 4.11 -14.24 5.12
N LEU A 59 3.54 -13.20 4.50
CA LEU A 59 2.79 -13.33 3.25
C LEU A 59 3.62 -13.97 2.12
N GLN A 60 4.89 -13.59 1.95
CA GLN A 60 5.71 -14.03 0.82
C GLN A 60 5.80 -15.56 0.68
N PRO A 61 6.10 -16.33 1.74
CA PRO A 61 5.99 -17.79 1.71
C PRO A 61 4.66 -18.32 1.17
N TYR A 62 3.51 -17.72 1.51
CA TYR A 62 2.20 -18.17 0.99
C TYR A 62 2.04 -17.92 -0.51
N LEU A 63 2.61 -16.83 -1.01
CA LEU A 63 2.56 -16.50 -2.44
C LEU A 63 3.41 -17.46 -3.26
N ILE A 64 4.60 -17.78 -2.75
CA ILE A 64 5.58 -18.65 -3.44
C ILE A 64 5.17 -20.12 -3.32
N SER A 65 4.60 -20.51 -2.18
CA SER A 65 4.26 -21.91 -1.89
C SER A 65 3.21 -22.52 -2.82
N HIS A 66 2.40 -21.70 -3.50
CA HIS A 66 1.57 -22.14 -4.63
C HIS A 66 2.37 -22.84 -5.74
N GLY A 67 3.67 -22.54 -5.86
CA GLY A 67 4.59 -23.10 -6.84
C GLY A 67 5.55 -24.18 -6.31
N VAL A 68 5.55 -24.51 -5.01
CA VAL A 68 6.55 -25.39 -4.39
C VAL A 68 6.25 -26.87 -4.64
N CYS A 69 5.17 -27.42 -4.08
CA CYS A 69 4.73 -28.79 -4.33
C CYS A 69 3.22 -28.96 -4.14
N LYS A 70 2.69 -30.11 -4.57
CA LYS A 70 1.26 -30.42 -4.49
C LYS A 70 0.76 -30.47 -3.03
N ASP A 71 1.59 -30.96 -2.12
CA ASP A 71 1.21 -31.13 -0.70
C ASP A 71 1.05 -29.77 -0.02
N TRP A 72 1.99 -28.85 -0.22
CA TRP A 72 1.87 -27.49 0.31
C TRP A 72 0.63 -26.79 -0.25
N LYS A 73 0.39 -26.91 -1.56
CA LYS A 73 -0.81 -26.35 -2.19
C LYS A 73 -2.11 -26.91 -1.56
N ARG A 74 -2.11 -28.16 -1.10
CA ARG A 74 -3.24 -28.79 -0.40
C ARG A 74 -3.37 -28.35 1.06
N LEU A 75 -2.25 -28.10 1.74
CA LEU A 75 -2.22 -27.80 3.18
C LEU A 75 -2.43 -26.32 3.50
N LEU A 76 -1.92 -25.39 2.68
CA LEU A 76 -2.01 -23.95 2.96
C LEU A 76 -3.46 -23.46 3.14
N PRO A 77 -4.47 -23.92 2.37
CA PRO A 77 -5.86 -23.52 2.61
C PRO A 77 -6.42 -24.00 3.95
N LEU A 78 -5.79 -24.98 4.60
CA LEU A 78 -6.18 -25.50 5.91
C LEU A 78 -5.49 -24.77 7.06
N THR A 79 -4.58 -23.85 6.77
CA THR A 79 -3.84 -23.10 7.77
C THR A 79 -4.68 -21.94 8.30
N GLU A 80 -4.72 -21.76 9.61
CA GLU A 80 -5.29 -20.58 10.25
C GLU A 80 -4.38 -19.37 10.02
N LEU A 81 -4.64 -18.64 8.94
CA LEU A 81 -3.90 -17.42 8.60
C LEU A 81 -4.29 -16.29 9.53
N HIS A 82 -3.30 -15.44 9.85
CA HIS A 82 -3.59 -14.12 10.40
C HIS A 82 -4.61 -13.39 9.51
N PRO A 83 -5.69 -12.79 10.04
CA PRO A 83 -6.78 -12.22 9.24
C PRO A 83 -6.31 -11.23 8.16
N ILE A 84 -5.37 -10.34 8.50
CA ILE A 84 -4.79 -9.37 7.56
C ILE A 84 -4.04 -10.09 6.41
N ARG A 85 -3.26 -11.13 6.72
CA ARG A 85 -2.53 -11.92 5.70
C ARG A 85 -3.51 -12.67 4.80
N GLY A 86 -4.60 -13.20 5.37
CA GLY A 86 -5.69 -13.81 4.60
C GLY A 86 -6.23 -12.84 3.56
N ARG A 87 -6.60 -11.62 3.98
CA ARG A 87 -7.11 -10.58 3.06
C ARG A 87 -6.07 -10.15 2.01
N MET A 88 -4.81 -9.96 2.39
CA MET A 88 -3.74 -9.65 1.43
C MET A 88 -3.55 -10.79 0.42
N LEU A 89 -3.58 -12.05 0.87
CA LEU A 89 -3.46 -13.22 -0.01
C LEU A 89 -4.64 -13.31 -0.99
N ASP A 90 -5.85 -13.01 -0.54
CA ASP A 90 -7.03 -12.99 -1.40
C ASP A 90 -7.01 -11.82 -2.40
N LEU A 91 -6.57 -10.63 -1.97
CA LEU A 91 -6.31 -9.51 -2.87
C LEU A 91 -5.27 -9.88 -3.93
N TYR A 92 -4.15 -10.49 -3.55
CA TYR A 92 -3.14 -10.98 -4.49
C TYR A 92 -3.73 -11.97 -5.51
N ARG A 93 -4.53 -12.94 -5.05
CA ARG A 93 -5.18 -13.91 -5.94
C ARG A 93 -6.11 -13.24 -6.93
N ARG A 94 -6.94 -12.28 -6.46
CA ARG A 94 -7.80 -11.48 -7.32
C ARG A 94 -6.99 -10.76 -8.40
N ILE A 95 -5.93 -10.06 -7.99
CA ILE A 95 -5.01 -9.37 -8.90
C ILE A 95 -4.49 -10.29 -10.00
N MET A 96 -3.91 -11.42 -9.59
CA MET A 96 -3.30 -12.36 -10.53
C MET A 96 -4.32 -13.03 -11.45
N SER A 97 -5.60 -13.05 -11.05
CA SER A 97 -6.70 -13.58 -11.86
C SER A 97 -7.34 -12.55 -12.79
N THR A 98 -7.05 -11.26 -12.63
CA THR A 98 -7.65 -10.20 -13.45
C THR A 98 -7.15 -10.29 -14.90
N PRO A 99 -8.07 -10.30 -15.89
CA PRO A 99 -7.70 -10.31 -17.29
C PRO A 99 -6.73 -9.17 -17.64
N ASN A 100 -5.79 -9.44 -18.54
CA ASN A 100 -4.78 -8.49 -19.01
C ASN A 100 -3.75 -8.01 -17.96
N PHE A 101 -3.85 -8.39 -16.68
CA PHE A 101 -2.86 -8.02 -15.67
C PHE A 101 -1.44 -8.44 -16.08
N GLU A 102 -1.29 -9.64 -16.65
CA GLU A 102 -0.03 -10.17 -17.17
C GLU A 102 0.65 -9.25 -18.21
N LYS A 103 -0.14 -8.46 -18.95
CA LYS A 103 0.37 -7.53 -19.97
C LYS A 103 0.96 -6.27 -19.35
N ALA A 104 0.50 -5.88 -18.16
CA ALA A 104 0.98 -4.71 -17.45
C ALA A 104 2.14 -5.03 -16.48
N LEU A 105 2.38 -6.31 -16.19
CA LEU A 105 3.46 -6.76 -15.33
C LEU A 105 4.87 -6.36 -15.84
N PRO A 106 5.23 -6.53 -17.13
CA PRO A 106 6.55 -6.10 -17.62
C PRO A 106 6.81 -4.63 -17.33
N TRP A 107 5.82 -3.77 -17.60
CA TRP A 107 5.92 -2.35 -17.31
C TRP A 107 6.12 -2.08 -15.81
N THR A 108 5.38 -2.78 -14.94
CA THR A 108 5.54 -2.65 -13.47
C THR A 108 6.95 -3.03 -13.03
N LEU A 109 7.51 -4.10 -13.61
CA LEU A 109 8.86 -4.57 -13.32
C LEU A 109 9.92 -3.57 -13.78
N ASP A 110 9.75 -2.98 -14.97
CA ASP A 110 10.68 -2.00 -15.54
C ASP A 110 10.70 -0.68 -14.75
N ASN A 111 9.64 -0.40 -13.99
CA ASN A 111 9.48 0.83 -13.20
C ASN A 111 9.62 0.59 -11.69
N MET A 112 10.06 -0.60 -11.27
CA MET A 112 10.37 -0.86 -9.87
C MET A 112 11.46 0.09 -9.37
N GLN A 113 11.25 0.63 -8.17
CA GLN A 113 12.20 1.49 -7.50
C GLN A 113 12.57 0.89 -6.14
N PRO A 114 13.81 1.04 -5.66
CA PRO A 114 14.18 0.66 -4.31
C PRO A 114 13.31 1.37 -3.27
N PHE A 115 12.79 0.63 -2.30
CA PHE A 115 12.08 1.17 -1.15
C PHE A 115 12.51 0.40 0.09
N ASP A 116 13.21 1.06 1.01
CA ASP A 116 13.59 0.46 2.28
C ASP A 116 12.40 0.52 3.25
N ARG A 117 11.66 -0.58 3.27
CA ARG A 117 10.43 -0.75 4.05
C ARG A 117 10.67 -0.66 5.54
N GLN A 118 11.79 -1.21 6.02
CA GLN A 118 12.09 -1.20 7.44
C GLN A 118 12.48 0.21 7.88
N THR A 119 13.36 0.87 7.13
CA THR A 119 13.72 2.27 7.40
C THR A 119 12.49 3.18 7.34
N TYR A 120 11.55 2.94 6.43
CA TYR A 120 10.29 3.69 6.35
C TYR A 120 9.43 3.50 7.61
N ILE A 121 9.21 2.26 8.05
CA ILE A 121 8.45 1.97 9.26
C ILE A 121 9.13 2.53 10.51
N ASP A 122 10.46 2.39 10.62
CA ASP A 122 11.24 2.95 11.72
C ASP A 122 11.15 4.48 11.74
N GLY A 123 11.16 5.12 10.57
CA GLY A 123 10.95 6.55 10.42
C GLY A 123 9.58 7.00 10.95
N LEU A 124 8.51 6.27 10.62
CA LEU A 124 7.18 6.53 11.15
C LEU A 124 7.10 6.34 12.67
N LEU A 125 7.70 5.27 13.20
CA LEU A 125 7.73 4.99 14.64
C LEU A 125 8.46 6.06 15.46
N ARG A 126 9.43 6.76 14.86
CA ARG A 126 10.08 7.92 15.49
C ARG A 126 9.15 9.13 15.59
N LEU A 127 8.18 9.26 14.68
CA LEU A 127 7.23 10.36 14.65
C LEU A 127 6.00 10.10 15.52
N TYR A 128 5.53 8.85 15.56
CA TYR A 128 4.38 8.44 16.35
C TYR A 128 4.52 6.97 16.79
N PRO A 129 4.23 6.64 18.06
CA PRO A 129 4.61 5.35 18.65
C PRO A 129 3.84 4.14 18.10
N VAL A 130 2.73 4.36 17.40
CA VAL A 130 1.83 3.29 16.94
C VAL A 130 1.52 3.44 15.46
N ILE A 131 1.48 2.32 14.73
CA ILE A 131 1.14 2.28 13.31
C ILE A 131 -0.03 1.30 13.13
N PRO A 132 -1.05 1.65 12.32
CA PRO A 132 -2.12 0.71 11.98
C PRO A 132 -1.57 -0.63 11.46
N ALA A 133 -2.08 -1.73 12.02
CA ALA A 133 -1.50 -3.06 11.80
C ALA A 133 -1.55 -3.48 10.33
N GLU A 134 -2.66 -3.19 9.65
CA GLU A 134 -2.91 -3.44 8.23
C GLU A 134 -1.89 -2.70 7.36
N PHE A 135 -1.64 -1.42 7.64
CA PHE A 135 -0.67 -0.63 6.92
C PHE A 135 0.75 -1.12 7.15
N ARG A 136 1.13 -1.39 8.41
CA ARG A 136 2.46 -1.90 8.75
C ARG A 136 2.72 -3.25 8.07
N MET A 137 1.79 -4.19 8.16
CA MET A 137 1.90 -5.51 7.55
C MET A 137 1.96 -5.41 6.02
N TRP A 138 1.19 -4.50 5.42
CA TRP A 138 1.26 -4.22 3.99
C TRP A 138 2.66 -3.76 3.56
N ILE A 139 3.19 -2.70 4.19
CA ILE A 139 4.50 -2.15 3.85
C ILE A 139 5.59 -3.22 3.96
N LEU A 140 5.57 -4.04 5.03
CA LEU A 140 6.61 -5.03 5.26
C LEU A 140 6.47 -6.27 4.36
N GLU A 141 5.27 -6.83 4.23
CA GLU A 141 5.07 -8.18 3.68
C GLU A 141 4.58 -8.21 2.22
N TRP A 142 3.95 -7.15 1.70
CA TRP A 142 3.39 -7.15 0.34
C TRP A 142 4.48 -7.36 -0.72
N PRO A 143 4.26 -8.03 -1.87
CA PRO A 143 5.32 -8.21 -2.86
C PRO A 143 5.85 -6.90 -3.45
N ASN A 144 7.17 -6.67 -3.38
CA ASN A 144 7.82 -5.48 -3.96
C ASN A 144 7.57 -5.32 -5.46
N CYS A 145 7.53 -6.43 -6.18
CA CYS A 145 7.23 -6.46 -7.61
C CYS A 145 5.79 -6.07 -7.96
N LEU A 146 4.92 -5.95 -6.94
CA LEU A 146 3.56 -5.48 -7.05
C LEU A 146 3.37 -4.18 -6.23
N ALA A 147 4.41 -3.36 -6.09
CA ALA A 147 4.28 -2.02 -5.52
C ALA A 147 5.40 -1.12 -6.04
N ILE A 148 5.06 -0.09 -6.83
CA ILE A 148 6.03 0.94 -7.20
C ILE A 148 6.06 1.97 -6.07
N ARG A 149 7.21 2.10 -5.38
CA ARG A 149 7.41 3.02 -4.25
C ARG A 149 6.31 2.91 -3.17
N CYS A 150 5.91 1.68 -2.83
CA CYS A 150 4.79 1.37 -1.90
C CYS A 150 3.39 1.75 -2.35
N THR A 151 3.19 2.20 -3.60
CA THR A 151 1.86 2.25 -4.22
C THR A 151 1.63 1.10 -5.16
N TRP A 152 0.46 0.50 -4.96
CA TRP A 152 -0.19 -0.43 -5.84
C TRP A 152 -1.61 0.07 -6.10
N PRO A 153 -2.22 -0.20 -7.26
CA PRO A 153 -1.60 -0.59 -8.53
C PRO A 153 -1.19 0.66 -9.32
N SER A 154 0.09 0.83 -9.57
CA SER A 154 0.53 1.77 -10.61
C SER A 154 0.42 1.04 -11.95
N LEU A 155 -0.77 1.03 -12.55
CA LEU A 155 -0.90 0.72 -13.97
C LEU A 155 -0.88 2.04 -14.76
N PRO A 156 -0.56 2.03 -16.06
CA PRO A 156 -0.71 3.23 -16.89
C PRO A 156 -2.19 3.64 -16.91
N VAL A 157 -2.56 4.78 -16.32
CA VAL A 157 -3.96 5.21 -16.28
C VAL A 157 -4.33 5.92 -17.58
N PHE A 158 -5.40 5.42 -18.21
CA PHE A 158 -6.11 6.05 -19.32
C PHE A 158 -6.89 7.26 -18.78
N ARG A 159 -6.39 8.47 -19.06
CA ARG A 159 -6.92 9.82 -18.73
C ARG A 159 -6.40 10.44 -17.43
N SER A 160 -5.28 11.15 -17.53
CA SER A 160 -4.97 12.27 -16.64
C SER A 160 -4.64 13.48 -17.50
N ARG A 161 -5.25 14.64 -17.23
CA ARG A 161 -4.84 15.93 -17.81
C ARG A 161 -3.68 16.58 -17.06
N CYS A 162 -2.98 15.82 -16.22
CA CYS A 162 -1.73 16.22 -15.57
C CYS A 162 -0.69 15.10 -15.71
N HIS A 163 0.51 15.49 -16.12
CA HIS A 163 1.61 14.65 -16.57
C HIS A 163 2.37 14.07 -15.36
N ASP A 164 2.05 12.79 -15.06
CA ASP A 164 2.64 11.80 -14.12
C ASP A 164 3.05 12.23 -12.69
N CYS A 165 2.39 11.68 -11.65
CA CYS A 165 2.93 11.63 -10.27
C CYS A 165 2.67 10.29 -9.51
N GLN A 166 2.56 9.25 -10.36
CA GLN A 166 2.82 7.81 -10.18
C GLN A 166 1.71 6.84 -9.69
N ARG A 167 0.53 6.63 -10.29
CA ARG A 167 0.00 6.96 -11.64
C ARG A 167 -1.54 7.04 -11.70
N ARG A 168 -2.25 7.22 -10.58
CA ARG A 168 -3.53 7.95 -10.57
C ARG A 168 -3.22 9.43 -10.90
N PRO A 169 -4.16 10.27 -11.35
CA PRO A 169 -3.95 11.71 -11.30
C PRO A 169 -3.53 12.16 -9.89
N GLY A 170 -2.43 12.90 -9.76
CA GLY A 170 -1.88 13.33 -8.47
C GLY A 170 -0.63 12.60 -7.99
N VAL A 171 -0.17 12.91 -6.78
CA VAL A 171 1.13 12.54 -6.21
C VAL A 171 0.99 11.43 -5.17
N ASN A 172 1.77 10.35 -5.34
CA ASN A 172 2.03 9.37 -4.30
C ASN A 172 3.01 9.93 -3.25
N TRP A 173 2.51 10.20 -2.05
CA TRP A 173 3.31 10.73 -0.95
C TRP A 173 4.10 9.67 -0.19
N LEU A 174 3.64 8.41 -0.21
CA LEU A 174 4.40 7.29 0.36
C LEU A 174 5.73 7.11 -0.37
N GLY A 175 5.70 7.27 -1.70
CA GLY A 175 6.86 7.11 -2.57
C GLY A 175 7.70 8.36 -2.76
N TYR A 176 7.22 9.53 -2.37
CA TYR A 176 7.92 10.80 -2.60
C TYR A 176 9.15 10.95 -1.69
N ALA A 177 9.01 10.64 -0.40
CA ALA A 177 10.08 10.76 0.59
C ALA A 177 10.27 9.43 1.36
N PRO A 178 10.71 8.35 0.68
CA PRO A 178 10.73 7.01 1.26
C PRO A 178 11.70 6.83 2.43
N THR A 179 12.70 7.71 2.57
CA THR A 179 13.66 7.70 3.69
C THR A 179 13.29 8.68 4.81
N ASN A 180 12.27 9.50 4.60
CA ASN A 180 11.83 10.50 5.56
C ASN A 180 10.30 10.66 5.47
N PRO A 181 9.54 9.68 5.97
CA PRO A 181 8.09 9.80 6.05
C PRO A 181 7.72 10.99 6.94
N HIS A 182 6.55 11.59 6.69
CA HIS A 182 6.04 12.71 7.49
C HIS A 182 4.61 12.41 7.93
N LEU A 183 4.31 12.78 9.18
CA LEU A 183 2.95 12.88 9.67
C LEU A 183 2.52 14.33 9.67
N TYR A 184 1.23 14.54 9.40
CA TYR A 184 0.62 15.84 9.25
C TYR A 184 -0.45 16.04 10.32
N ALA A 185 -0.64 17.30 10.69
CA ALA A 185 -1.70 17.77 11.56
C ALA A 185 -2.96 17.98 10.72
N VAL A 186 -3.96 17.13 10.93
CA VAL A 186 -5.25 17.20 10.22
C VAL A 186 -6.35 17.61 11.19
N VAL A 187 -7.16 18.59 10.82
CA VAL A 187 -8.25 19.10 11.64
C VAL A 187 -9.44 18.16 11.56
N TYR A 188 -9.99 17.78 12.70
CA TYR A 188 -11.17 16.94 12.80
C TYR A 188 -12.24 17.65 13.64
N ARG A 189 -13.51 17.45 13.27
CA ARG A 189 -14.68 18.13 13.86
C ARG A 189 -14.60 19.66 13.83
N ARG A 190 -14.10 20.21 12.72
CA ARG A 190 -14.00 21.66 12.51
C ARG A 190 -15.37 22.33 12.69
N GLY A 191 -15.40 23.44 13.43
CA GLY A 191 -16.63 24.22 13.68
C GLY A 191 -17.49 23.69 14.82
N THR A 192 -17.05 22.64 15.52
CA THR A 192 -17.73 22.13 16.72
C THR A 192 -16.91 22.45 17.99
N PRO A 193 -17.52 22.38 19.19
CA PRO A 193 -16.77 22.45 20.46
C PRO A 193 -15.69 21.37 20.61
N ASP A 194 -15.83 20.25 19.90
CA ASP A 194 -14.93 19.10 19.95
C ASP A 194 -13.82 19.15 18.89
N VAL A 195 -13.56 20.33 18.31
CA VAL A 195 -12.50 20.51 17.31
C VAL A 195 -11.14 20.08 17.87
N LYS A 196 -10.45 19.25 17.10
CA LYS A 196 -9.12 18.75 17.43
C LYS A 196 -8.25 18.59 16.20
N VAL A 197 -6.98 18.30 16.46
CA VAL A 197 -5.97 18.04 15.44
C VAL A 197 -5.44 16.64 15.68
N ILE A 198 -5.50 15.80 14.65
CA ILE A 198 -5.16 14.38 14.72
C ILE A 198 -4.00 14.06 13.77
N PRO A 199 -3.14 13.09 14.11
CA PRO A 199 -2.02 12.69 13.25
C PRO A 199 -2.54 11.86 12.08
N ALA A 200 -2.14 12.25 10.86
CA ALA A 200 -2.42 11.47 9.66
C ALA A 200 -1.21 11.41 8.74
N LEU A 201 -1.09 10.30 8.02
CA LEU A 201 -0.15 10.12 6.94
C LEU A 201 -0.84 10.47 5.62
N LEU A 202 -0.21 11.35 4.83
CA LEU A 202 -0.69 11.62 3.48
C LEU A 202 -0.29 10.45 2.57
N ILE A 203 -1.27 9.83 1.92
CA ILE A 203 -1.08 8.72 0.99
C ILE A 203 -1.00 9.26 -0.43
N TRP A 204 -2.02 10.02 -0.83
CA TRP A 204 -2.23 10.47 -2.20
C TRP A 204 -2.81 11.88 -2.24
N ARG A 205 -2.42 12.68 -3.23
CA ARG A 205 -2.98 14.03 -3.43
C ARG A 205 -3.10 14.40 -4.90
N GLU A 206 -4.30 14.73 -5.34
CA GLU A 206 -4.63 15.35 -6.62
C GLU A 206 -5.08 16.81 -6.40
N THR A 207 -5.35 17.56 -7.48
CA THR A 207 -5.98 18.88 -7.45
C THR A 207 -7.19 18.94 -6.53
N SER A 208 -8.12 17.98 -6.63
CA SER A 208 -9.32 17.95 -5.79
C SER A 208 -9.33 16.82 -4.77
N ILE A 209 -8.49 15.79 -4.87
CA ILE A 209 -8.64 14.60 -4.01
C ILE A 209 -7.45 14.42 -3.05
N THR A 210 -7.69 14.03 -1.80
CA THR A 210 -6.65 13.73 -0.81
C THR A 210 -6.96 12.47 -0.03
N ASP A 211 -6.00 11.58 0.05
CA ASP A 211 -6.17 10.30 0.73
C ASP A 211 -5.29 10.29 1.99
N TRP A 212 -5.93 10.13 3.15
CA TRP A 212 -5.31 10.22 4.47
C TRP A 212 -5.42 8.89 5.22
N LEU A 213 -4.32 8.38 5.76
CA LEU A 213 -4.34 7.28 6.74
C LEU A 213 -4.24 7.85 8.16
N ILE A 214 -5.19 7.52 9.03
CA ILE A 214 -5.25 8.09 10.38
C ILE A 214 -4.43 7.27 11.38
N PHE A 215 -3.63 7.95 12.20
CA PHE A 215 -2.74 7.36 13.20
C PHE A 215 -3.23 7.59 14.64
N ASP A 216 -4.34 8.30 14.83
CA ASP A 216 -4.81 8.70 16.17
C ASP A 216 -5.36 7.52 16.98
N GLN A 217 -4.56 6.95 17.87
CA GLN A 217 -4.97 5.83 18.73
C GLN A 217 -6.01 6.22 19.79
N ASP A 218 -6.06 7.51 20.15
CA ASP A 218 -7.00 8.02 21.14
C ASP A 218 -8.42 8.09 20.56
N GLU A 219 -8.53 7.98 19.24
CA GLU A 219 -9.78 7.85 18.49
C GLU A 219 -9.88 6.48 17.83
N PRO A 220 -10.30 5.44 18.57
CA PRO A 220 -10.35 4.07 18.06
C PRO A 220 -11.28 3.94 16.83
N ASP A 221 -12.29 4.79 16.73
CA ASP A 221 -13.18 4.83 15.58
C ASP A 221 -12.51 5.38 14.32
N LEU A 222 -11.41 6.12 14.44
CA LEU A 222 -10.66 6.70 13.32
C LEU A 222 -9.37 5.95 13.03
N PHE A 223 -8.72 5.38 14.05
CA PHE A 223 -7.43 4.74 13.95
C PHE A 223 -7.38 3.69 12.84
N GLY A 224 -6.42 3.83 11.92
CA GLY A 224 -6.22 2.91 10.80
C GLY A 224 -7.17 3.08 9.62
N ARG A 225 -8.19 3.95 9.72
CA ARG A 225 -9.07 4.25 8.60
C ARG A 225 -8.38 5.09 7.53
N VAL A 226 -8.85 4.93 6.30
CA VAL A 226 -8.43 5.76 5.17
C VAL A 226 -9.55 6.69 4.76
N TYR A 227 -9.30 8.00 4.82
CA TYR A 227 -10.22 9.04 4.37
C TYR A 227 -9.82 9.49 2.97
N VAL A 228 -10.76 9.42 2.04
CA VAL A 228 -10.62 10.02 0.71
C VAL A 228 -11.47 11.28 0.72
N ASN A 229 -10.81 12.43 0.72
CA ASN A 229 -11.48 13.71 0.69
C ASN A 229 -11.44 14.27 -0.73
N ASP A 230 -12.60 14.35 -1.38
CA ASP A 230 -12.80 15.13 -2.60
C ASP A 230 -13.19 16.56 -2.23
N PHE A 231 -12.50 17.56 -2.77
CA PHE A 231 -12.67 18.98 -2.52
C PHE A 231 -13.08 19.63 -3.84
N ILE A 232 -14.38 19.63 -4.09
CA ILE A 232 -14.98 20.46 -5.14
C ILE A 232 -15.24 21.85 -4.51
N ASP A 233 -14.70 22.91 -5.14
CA ASP A 233 -14.94 24.32 -4.82
C ASP A 233 -14.70 24.77 -3.36
N GLY A 234 -13.42 24.90 -2.98
CA GLY A 234 -13.00 25.79 -1.88
C GLY A 234 -12.88 25.18 -0.48
N ALA A 235 -13.13 23.88 -0.31
CA ALA A 235 -12.90 23.18 0.96
C ALA A 235 -11.41 22.86 1.18
N THR A 236 -10.95 22.95 2.43
CA THR A 236 -9.53 22.80 2.81
C THR A 236 -9.10 21.34 2.88
N SER A 237 -7.98 20.99 2.24
CA SER A 237 -7.40 19.63 2.14
C SER A 237 -7.14 18.88 3.45
N ALA A 238 -7.17 19.64 4.53
CA ALA A 238 -6.70 19.34 5.87
C ALA A 238 -7.82 19.10 6.88
N VAL A 239 -9.05 18.97 6.43
CA VAL A 239 -10.19 18.74 7.31
C VAL A 239 -10.74 17.37 7.02
N ILE A 240 -10.78 16.53 8.05
CA ILE A 240 -11.51 15.27 8.00
C ILE A 240 -12.97 15.57 8.30
N PRO A 241 -13.89 15.32 7.36
CA PRO A 241 -15.30 15.52 7.59
C PRO A 241 -15.78 14.52 8.65
N TYR A 242 -16.73 14.96 9.47
CA TYR A 242 -17.39 14.10 10.45
C TYR A 242 -18.84 13.83 10.02
N PRO A 243 -19.44 12.70 10.43
CA PRO A 243 -20.80 12.36 10.06
C PRO A 243 -21.79 13.49 10.37
N GLY A 244 -22.59 13.89 9.37
CA GLY A 244 -23.62 14.92 9.50
C GLY A 244 -23.16 16.37 9.25
N GLN A 245 -21.89 16.61 8.88
CA GLN A 245 -21.41 17.96 8.57
C GLN A 245 -21.96 18.50 7.23
N ASP A 246 -22.12 17.65 6.22
CA ASP A 246 -22.69 18.00 4.92
C ASP A 246 -23.53 16.83 4.38
N PRO A 247 -24.85 16.99 4.17
CA PRO A 247 -25.71 15.93 3.65
C PRO A 247 -25.35 15.47 2.23
N TRP A 248 -24.58 16.27 1.49
CA TRP A 248 -24.11 15.92 0.15
C TRP A 248 -22.74 15.23 0.17
N TYR A 249 -22.07 15.19 1.32
CA TYR A 249 -20.73 14.65 1.48
C TYR A 249 -20.77 13.26 2.12
N ILE A 250 -20.92 12.22 1.29
CA ILE A 250 -20.94 10.81 1.72
C ILE A 250 -19.62 10.16 1.33
N ASN A 251 -18.50 10.63 1.89
CA ASN A 251 -17.27 9.83 1.88
C ASN A 251 -17.19 9.08 3.21
N GLU A 252 -17.82 7.91 3.24
CA GLU A 252 -17.56 6.95 4.32
C GLU A 252 -16.09 6.51 4.23
N PRO A 253 -15.31 6.67 5.32
CA PRO A 253 -13.92 6.25 5.30
C PRO A 253 -13.80 4.74 5.14
N TYR A 254 -12.77 4.30 4.42
CA TYR A 254 -12.44 2.88 4.37
C TYR A 254 -12.09 2.39 5.77
N PRO A 255 -12.59 1.22 6.18
CA PRO A 255 -12.44 0.73 7.54
C PRO A 255 -10.97 0.46 7.91
N ASP A 256 -10.12 0.17 6.93
CA ASP A 256 -8.70 -0.06 7.11
C ASP A 256 -7.92 0.10 5.80
N TRP A 257 -6.59 0.01 5.91
CA TRP A 257 -5.68 0.09 4.78
C TRP A 257 -5.94 -0.98 3.70
N ILE A 258 -6.23 -2.23 4.09
CA ILE A 258 -6.45 -3.28 3.09
C ILE A 258 -7.73 -3.01 2.30
N ALA A 259 -8.81 -2.56 2.95
CA ALA A 259 -10.07 -2.22 2.28
C ALA A 259 -9.88 -1.11 1.25
N TYR A 260 -9.06 -0.12 1.58
CA TYR A 260 -8.65 0.93 0.65
C TYR A 260 -7.86 0.37 -0.55
N MET A 261 -6.90 -0.54 -0.32
CA MET A 261 -6.15 -1.18 -1.41
C MET A 261 -7.05 -2.07 -2.30
N GLU A 262 -8.04 -2.74 -1.70
CA GLU A 262 -9.04 -3.54 -2.42
C GLU A 262 -9.89 -2.65 -3.34
N TYR A 263 -10.35 -1.50 -2.83
CA TYR A 263 -11.07 -0.50 -3.63
C TYR A 263 -10.23 0.02 -4.80
N LEU A 264 -8.99 0.45 -4.53
CA LEU A 264 -8.08 0.92 -5.57
C LEU A 264 -7.86 -0.12 -6.68
N TRP A 265 -7.80 -1.40 -6.28
CA TRP A 265 -7.70 -2.50 -7.23
C TRP A 265 -8.95 -2.63 -8.10
N GLU A 266 -10.15 -2.59 -7.52
CA GLU A 266 -11.40 -2.71 -8.30
C GLU A 266 -11.54 -1.59 -9.35
N CYS A 267 -11.19 -0.35 -8.99
CA CYS A 267 -11.13 0.76 -9.95
C CYS A 267 -10.15 0.48 -11.10
N THR A 268 -9.02 -0.14 -10.78
CA THR A 268 -7.95 -0.41 -11.75
C THR A 268 -8.24 -1.61 -12.63
N ALA A 269 -8.79 -2.69 -12.05
CA ALA A 269 -9.22 -3.88 -12.77
C ALA A 269 -10.27 -3.52 -13.83
N SER A 270 -11.23 -2.66 -13.47
CA SER A 270 -12.24 -2.15 -14.40
C SER A 270 -11.62 -1.42 -15.60
N ALA A 271 -10.53 -0.67 -15.40
CA ALA A 271 -9.83 0.01 -16.48
C ALA A 271 -9.06 -0.96 -17.40
N LEU A 272 -8.44 -2.01 -16.81
CA LEU A 272 -7.73 -3.06 -17.55
C LEU A 272 -8.60 -3.89 -18.48
N GLU A 273 -9.88 -4.06 -18.14
CA GLU A 273 -10.84 -4.77 -19.00
C GLU A 273 -11.17 -3.97 -20.26
N VAL A 274 -11.25 -2.65 -20.16
CA VAL A 274 -11.62 -1.77 -21.26
C VAL A 274 -10.44 -1.52 -22.21
N ASN A 275 -9.22 -1.35 -21.69
CA ASN A 275 -8.06 -1.05 -22.52
C ASN A 275 -6.74 -1.61 -21.96
N PRO A 276 -6.21 -2.71 -22.52
CA PRO A 276 -5.07 -3.42 -21.92
C PRO A 276 -3.70 -2.79 -22.15
N LEU A 277 -3.53 -1.78 -23.03
CA LEU A 277 -2.19 -1.42 -23.57
C LEU A 277 -1.97 0.06 -23.95
N LEU A 278 -2.71 1.04 -23.43
CA LEU A 278 -2.38 2.44 -23.73
C LEU A 278 -1.18 2.93 -22.92
N GLN A 279 -0.01 2.82 -23.53
CA GLN A 279 1.21 3.52 -23.16
C GLN A 279 1.03 5.00 -23.49
N LEU A 280 0.67 5.81 -22.51
CA LEU A 280 0.92 7.24 -22.62
C LEU A 280 2.43 7.47 -22.40
N PRO A 281 3.05 8.45 -23.10
CA PRO A 281 4.44 8.79 -22.85
C PRO A 281 4.63 9.19 -21.38
N ASP A 282 5.63 8.59 -20.75
CA ASP A 282 6.06 8.94 -19.39
C ASP A 282 6.74 10.31 -19.43
N GLU A 283 6.09 11.33 -18.89
CA GLU A 283 6.75 12.60 -18.61
C GLU A 283 7.34 12.57 -17.20
N PRO A 284 8.64 12.86 -17.04
CA PRO A 284 9.26 12.84 -15.73
C PRO A 284 8.73 13.97 -14.85
N LEU A 285 8.44 13.65 -13.59
CA LEU A 285 8.23 14.65 -12.54
C LEU A 285 9.43 15.61 -12.46
N VAL A 286 9.15 16.91 -12.46
CA VAL A 286 10.14 17.91 -12.08
C VAL A 286 10.31 17.86 -10.57
N LEU A 287 11.45 17.35 -10.11
CA LEU A 287 11.81 17.29 -8.69
C LEU A 287 12.78 18.43 -8.34
N PRO A 288 12.69 19.00 -7.12
CA PRO A 288 11.68 18.74 -6.09
C PRO A 288 10.33 19.39 -6.43
N ILE A 289 9.23 18.79 -5.97
CA ILE A 289 7.91 19.42 -6.06
C ILE A 289 7.94 20.66 -5.15
N VAL A 290 7.66 21.84 -5.72
CA VAL A 290 7.63 23.10 -4.96
C VAL A 290 6.51 23.06 -3.94
N VAL A 291 6.87 23.28 -2.68
CA VAL A 291 5.98 23.21 -1.52
C VAL A 291 5.37 24.59 -1.26
N CYS A 292 4.07 24.73 -1.48
CA CYS A 292 3.31 25.92 -1.12
C CYS A 292 2.28 25.58 -0.03
N TYR A 293 2.25 26.36 1.05
CA TYR A 293 1.30 26.20 2.16
C TYR A 293 0.13 27.18 1.98
N ASN A 294 -1.11 26.73 2.20
CA ASN A 294 -2.32 27.58 2.28
C ASN A 294 -2.85 28.21 0.96
N MET A 295 -2.69 27.57 -0.20
CA MET A 295 -3.42 27.96 -1.42
C MET A 295 -4.06 26.75 -2.10
N ALA A 296 -5.29 26.93 -2.59
CA ALA A 296 -6.14 25.85 -3.08
C ALA A 296 -5.73 25.24 -4.45
N TRP A 297 -4.52 25.49 -4.96
CA TRP A 297 -4.09 25.11 -6.32
C TRP A 297 -2.92 24.10 -6.35
N ASP A 298 -2.71 23.54 -7.55
CA ASP A 298 -2.30 22.17 -7.92
C ASP A 298 -0.97 21.57 -7.40
N THR A 299 -0.28 22.19 -6.45
CA THR A 299 0.99 21.67 -5.89
C THR A 299 1.11 21.80 -4.36
N THR A 300 0.04 22.22 -3.69
CA THR A 300 0.11 22.49 -2.25
C THR A 300 0.10 21.23 -1.41
N LEU A 301 1.13 21.13 -0.56
CA LEU A 301 1.29 20.08 0.42
C LEU A 301 0.08 19.97 1.35
N PRO A 302 -0.09 18.80 1.98
CA PRO A 302 -0.90 18.69 3.20
C PRO A 302 -0.48 19.70 4.26
N THR A 303 -1.46 20.11 5.07
CA THR A 303 -1.29 20.99 6.21
C THR A 303 -0.20 20.55 7.15
N PHE A 304 0.56 21.54 7.63
CA PHE A 304 1.42 21.58 8.80
C PHE A 304 1.93 20.23 9.32
N PRO A 305 3.25 20.00 9.36
CA PRO A 305 3.83 18.83 10.03
C PRO A 305 3.22 18.60 11.41
N TRP A 306 3.08 17.35 11.83
CA TRP A 306 2.52 16.99 13.14
C TRP A 306 3.20 17.71 14.32
N ALA A 307 4.49 18.03 14.17
CA ALA A 307 5.25 18.84 15.12
C ALA A 307 4.67 20.26 15.35
N GLN A 308 3.88 20.80 14.43
CA GLN A 308 3.26 22.13 14.46
C GLN A 308 1.76 22.10 14.83
N ARG A 309 1.24 20.98 15.34
CA ARG A 309 -0.20 20.78 15.61
C ARG A 309 -0.84 21.84 16.52
N ASP A 310 -0.11 22.42 17.46
CA ASP A 310 -0.65 23.43 18.38
C ASP A 310 -1.01 24.73 17.65
N ASP A 311 -0.23 25.10 16.64
CA ASP A 311 -0.51 26.27 15.80
C ASP A 311 -1.73 26.00 14.91
N VAL A 312 -1.86 24.78 14.38
CA VAL A 312 -3.04 24.35 13.63
C VAL A 312 -4.29 24.42 14.49
N LEU A 313 -4.22 23.94 15.74
CA LEU A 313 -5.37 23.93 16.64
C LEU A 313 -5.83 25.35 16.98
N ARG A 314 -4.88 26.28 17.17
CA ARG A 314 -5.19 27.71 17.38
C ARG A 314 -5.90 28.31 16.17
N LEU A 315 -5.42 28.02 14.96
CA LEU A 315 -6.05 28.47 13.72
C LEU A 315 -7.44 27.87 13.53
N ALA A 316 -7.61 26.58 13.83
CA ALA A 316 -8.88 25.88 13.71
C ALA A 316 -9.96 26.41 14.67
N ARG A 317 -9.58 26.91 15.85
CA ARG A 317 -10.49 27.48 16.86
C ARG A 317 -10.90 28.93 16.57
N ASN A 318 -10.10 29.68 15.80
CA ASN A 318 -10.35 31.09 15.50
C ASN A 318 -10.55 31.34 13.99
N PRO A 319 -11.68 30.92 13.41
CA PRO A 319 -11.91 31.04 11.96
C PRO A 319 -12.11 32.49 11.46
N GLN A 320 -12.21 33.49 12.35
CA GLN A 320 -12.52 34.88 11.98
C GLN A 320 -11.31 35.73 11.52
N ASN A 321 -10.10 35.17 11.44
CA ASN A 321 -8.87 35.92 11.11
C ASN A 321 -8.31 35.68 9.69
N HIS A 322 -9.09 35.12 8.77
CA HIS A 322 -8.67 34.88 7.39
C HIS A 322 -9.73 35.27 6.36
#